data_AF-A0A973H558-F1
#
_entry.id   AF-A0A973H558-F1
#
_cell.length_a   1.000
_cell.length_b   1.000
_cell.length_c   1.000
_cell.angle_alpha   90.00
_cell.angle_beta   90.00
_cell.angle_gamma   90.00
#
_symmetry.space_group_name_H-M   'P 1'
#
loop_
_entity.id
_entity.type
_entity.pdbx_description
1 polymer ?
#
loop_
_entity_poly.entity_id
_entity_poly.type
_entity_poly.pdbx_seq_one_letter_code
_entity_poly.pdbx_strand_id
1 'polypeptide(L)' 'MTVQDIRAFNRFYTNVIGALDYSRHLYAPFTLTESRVLYELAHSPRTDAADLRGELSLDAGYLSRILNKFEDDGLIERS' A
#
# COMPACT_ATOMS: atom_id res chain seq x y z
N MET A 1 0.60 -14.60 -27.21
CA MET A 1 1.28 -14.30 -25.94
C MET A 1 1.20 -15.53 -25.06
N THR A 2 2.34 -16.06 -24.62
CA THR A 2 2.39 -17.29 -23.80
C THR A 2 2.35 -16.94 -22.31
N VAL A 3 2.05 -17.93 -21.46
CA VAL A 3 2.13 -17.76 -20.00
C VAL A 3 3.55 -17.37 -19.54
N GLN A 4 4.58 -17.80 -20.27
CA GLN A 4 5.97 -17.43 -19.96
C GLN A 4 6.24 -15.94 -20.20
N ASP A 5 5.69 -15.39 -21.27
CA ASP A 5 5.83 -13.96 -21.59
C ASP A 5 5.19 -13.09 -20.50
N ILE A 6 3.99 -13.46 -20.04
CA ILE A 6 3.29 -12.77 -18.94
C ILE A 6 4.09 -12.85 -17.64
N ARG A 7 4.63 -14.02 -17.31
CA ARG A 7 5.46 -14.20 -16.10
C ARG A 7 6.77 -13.41 -16.17
N ALA A 8 7.40 -13.35 -17.35
CA ALA A 8 8.61 -12.56 -17.56
C ALA A 8 8.33 -11.06 -17.39
N PHE A 9 7.24 -10.57 -17.97
CA PHE A 9 6.78 -9.20 -17.78
C PHE A 9 6.52 -8.88 -16.30
N ASN A 10 5.73 -9.71 -15.60
CA ASN A 10 5.41 -9.47 -14.20
C ASN A 10 6.67 -9.42 -13.31
N ARG A 11 7.64 -10.32 -13.54
CA ARG A 11 8.91 -10.30 -12.80
C ARG A 11 9.74 -9.06 -13.11
N PHE A 12 9.84 -8.68 -14.38
CA PHE A 12 10.56 -7.48 -14.80
C PHE A 12 9.95 -6.24 -14.15
N TYR A 13 8.64 -6.04 -14.30
CA TYR A 13 7.97 -4.85 -13.81
C TYR A 13 7.98 -4.75 -12.28
N THR A 14 7.81 -5.89 -11.58
CA THR A 14 7.92 -5.97 -10.11
C THR A 14 9.30 -5.52 -9.60
N ASN A 15 10.37 -5.89 -10.32
CA ASN A 15 11.72 -5.45 -9.98
C ASN A 15 11.94 -3.96 -10.30
N VAL A 16 11.46 -3.49 -11.44
CA VAL A 16 11.62 -2.07 -11.86
C VAL A 16 10.96 -1.11 -10.87
N ILE A 17 9.74 -1.41 -10.43
CA ILE A 17 9.04 -0.57 -9.45
C ILE A 17 9.50 -0.84 -8.00
N GLY A 18 10.40 -1.81 -7.80
CA GLY A 18 10.91 -2.19 -6.50
C GLY A 18 9.85 -2.72 -5.53
N ALA A 19 8.72 -3.27 -6.00
CA ALA A 19 7.57 -3.57 -5.13
C ALA A 19 7.88 -4.56 -4.00
N LEU A 20 8.84 -5.47 -4.21
CA LEU A 20 9.24 -6.46 -3.19
C LEU A 20 10.25 -5.94 -2.17
N ASP A 21 10.94 -4.85 -2.47
CA ASP A 21 11.96 -4.27 -1.59
C ASP A 21 11.80 -2.74 -1.48
N TYR A 22 10.54 -2.29 -1.57
CA TYR A 22 10.14 -0.90 -1.72
C TYR A 22 10.66 -0.03 -0.57
N SER A 23 10.54 -0.54 0.66
CA SER A 23 11.04 0.14 1.86
C SER A 23 12.56 0.35 1.82
N ARG A 24 13.33 -0.63 1.31
CA ARG A 24 14.79 -0.48 1.17
C ARG A 24 15.18 0.42 -0.01
N HIS A 25 14.45 0.37 -1.12
CA HIS A 25 14.76 1.17 -2.30
C HIS A 25 14.51 2.66 -2.08
N LEU A 26 13.49 3.01 -1.27
CA LEU A 26 13.13 4.40 -1.00
C LEU A 26 13.56 4.90 0.38
N TYR A 27 14.27 4.06 1.16
CA TYR A 27 14.62 4.35 2.56
C TYR A 27 13.41 4.79 3.41
N ALA A 28 12.22 4.32 3.04
CA ALA A 28 10.98 4.64 3.73
C ALA A 28 10.71 3.55 4.78
N PRO A 29 10.28 3.90 6.01
CA PRO A 29 9.96 2.93 7.06
C PRO A 29 8.65 2.17 6.79
N PHE A 30 8.06 2.33 5.59
CA PHE A 30 6.76 1.80 5.20
C PHE A 30 6.89 0.86 4.00
N THR A 31 6.09 -0.19 4.01
CA THR A 31 5.84 -1.03 2.83
C THR A 31 5.15 -0.21 1.73
N LEU A 32 5.15 -0.72 0.50
CA LEU A 32 4.42 -0.10 -0.61
C LEU A 32 2.93 0.07 -0.29
N THR A 33 2.31 -0.93 0.35
CA THR A 33 0.90 -0.87 0.74
C THR A 33 0.66 0.20 1.79
N GLU A 34 1.46 0.25 2.86
CA GLU A 34 1.37 1.28 3.89
C GLU A 34 1.54 2.69 3.29
N SER A 35 2.55 2.87 2.43
CA SER A 35 2.79 4.14 1.73
C SER A 35 1.60 4.55 0.87
N ARG A 36 0.95 3.58 0.20
CA ARG A 36 -0.25 3.82 -0.60
C ARG A 36 -1.43 4.22 0.28
N VAL A 37 -1.62 3.60 1.44
CA VAL A 37 -2.68 3.98 2.39
C VAL A 37 -2.47 5.42 2.88
N LEU A 38 -1.24 5.79 3.28
CA LEU A 38 -0.92 7.17 3.67
C LEU A 38 -1.18 8.16 2.55
N TYR A 39 -0.82 7.81 1.31
CA TYR A 39 -1.07 8.65 0.14
C TYR A 39 -2.57 8.93 -0.04
N GLU A 40 -3.43 7.90 -0.01
CA GLU A 40 -4.86 8.09 -0.17
C GLU A 40 -5.47 8.91 0.98
N LEU A 41 -5.08 8.61 2.22
CA LEU A 41 -5.53 9.37 3.39
C LEU A 41 -5.15 10.86 3.32
N ALA A 42 -3.97 11.18 2.78
CA ALA A 42 -3.50 12.56 2.66
C ALA A 42 -4.16 13.34 1.51
N HIS A 43 -4.67 12.66 0.48
CA HIS A 43 -5.20 13.30 -0.73
C HIS A 43 -6.72 13.26 -0.86
N SER A 44 -7.42 12.53 0.01
CA SER A 44 -8.89 12.47 0.02
C SER A 44 -9.48 13.26 1.21
N PRO A 45 -10.40 14.22 0.96
CA PRO A 45 -10.92 15.12 2.00
C PRO A 45 -11.73 14.42 3.10
N ARG A 46 -12.29 13.24 2.81
CA ARG A 46 -12.84 12.28 3.77
C ARG A 46 -12.68 10.90 3.16
N THR A 47 -12.01 10.01 3.87
CA THR A 47 -11.76 8.66 3.36
C THR A 47 -12.42 7.66 4.31
N ASP A 48 -13.51 7.03 3.87
CA ASP A 48 -14.09 5.91 4.61
C ASP A 48 -13.14 4.72 4.51
N ALA A 49 -12.95 3.99 5.61
CA ALA A 49 -12.19 2.75 5.62
C ALA A 49 -12.79 1.71 4.65
N ALA A 50 -14.10 1.73 4.41
CA ALA A 50 -14.76 0.88 3.43
C ALA A 50 -14.30 1.19 2.00
N ASP A 51 -14.19 2.47 1.65
CA ASP A 51 -13.74 2.91 0.32
C ASP A 51 -12.26 2.55 0.09
N LEU A 52 -11.40 2.82 1.09
CA LEU A 52 -9.99 2.42 1.08
C LEU A 52 -9.79 0.93 0.84
N ARG A 53 -10.62 0.09 1.45
CA ARG A 53 -10.56 -1.37 1.24
C ARG A 53 -10.89 -1.74 -0.19
N GLY A 54 -11.92 -1.13 -0.77
CA GLY A 54 -12.33 -1.36 -2.14
C GLY A 54 -11.25 -0.94 -3.14
N GLU A 55 -10.77 0.29 -3.02
CA GLU A 55 -9.79 0.88 -3.94
C GLU A 55 -8.43 0.18 -3.87
N LEU A 56 -7.98 -0.19 -2.67
CA LEU A 56 -6.67 -0.82 -2.46
C LEU A 56 -6.75 -2.35 -2.43
N SER A 57 -7.93 -2.93 -2.62
CA SER A 57 -8.17 -4.38 -2.55
C SER A 57 -7.65 -5.00 -1.24
N LEU A 58 -7.87 -4.32 -0.11
CA LEU A 58 -7.42 -4.75 1.22
C LEU A 58 -8.55 -5.41 2.00
N ASP A 59 -8.22 -6.47 2.74
CA ASP A 59 -9.14 -7.01 3.74
C ASP A 59 -9.22 -6.08 4.96
N ALA A 60 -10.32 -6.19 5.70
CA ALA A 60 -10.58 -5.32 6.85
C ALA A 60 -9.54 -5.48 7.96
N GLY A 61 -9.06 -6.71 8.19
CA GLY A 61 -8.09 -6.99 9.24
C GLY A 61 -6.71 -6.44 8.89
N TYR A 62 -6.32 -6.46 7.63
CA TYR A 62 -5.06 -5.87 7.18
C TYR A 62 -5.10 -4.35 7.21
N LEU A 63 -6.15 -3.71 6.68
CA LEU A 63 -6.29 -2.26 6.76
C LEU A 63 -6.33 -1.79 8.22
N SER A 64 -7.06 -2.47 9.10
CA SER A 64 -7.11 -2.12 10.52
C SER A 64 -5.73 -2.18 11.19
N ARG A 65 -4.90 -3.19 10.88
CA ARG A 65 -3.53 -3.27 11.41
C ARG A 65 -2.66 -2.12 10.94
N ILE A 66 -2.77 -1.72 9.67
CA ILE A 66 -2.04 -0.58 9.10
C ILE A 66 -2.47 0.72 9.81
N LEU A 67 -3.78 0.97 9.89
CA LEU A 67 -4.28 2.20 10.51
C LEU A 67 -3.91 2.27 12.00
N ASN A 68 -3.96 1.16 12.73
CA ASN A 68 -3.59 1.14 14.15
C ASN A 68 -2.11 1.51 14.31
N LYS A 69 -1.24 0.91 13.49
CA LYS A 69 0.19 1.28 13.48
C LYS A 69 0.39 2.76 13.19
N PHE A 70 -0.32 3.34 12.22
CA PHE A 70 -0.19 4.76 11.90
C PHE A 70 -0.66 5.67 13.03
N GLU A 71 -1.71 5.28 13.75
CA GLU A 71 -2.19 6.00 14.92
C GLU A 71 -1.21 5.91 16.09
N ASP A 72 -0.65 4.72 16.35
CA ASP A 72 0.41 4.49 17.35
C ASP A 72 1.68 5.30 17.01
N ASP A 73 2.01 5.42 15.72
CA ASP A 73 3.13 6.21 15.19
C ASP A 73 2.80 7.73 15.11
N GLY A 74 1.57 8.15 15.44
CA GLY A 74 1.13 9.55 15.43
C GLY A 74 0.99 10.18 14.03
N LEU A 75 0.82 9.35 12.99
CA LEU A 75 0.71 9.78 11.59
C LEU A 75 -0.73 10.15 11.19
N ILE A 76 -1.72 9.61 11.90
CA ILE A 76 -3.14 9.85 11.65
C ILE A 76 -3.89 10.04 12.98
N GLU A 77 -5.04 10.71 12.91
CA GLU A 77 -6.03 10.75 13.98
C GLU A 77 -7.35 10.17 13.46
N ARG A 78 -8.10 9.47 14.32
CA ARG A 78 -9.42 8.94 13.98
C ARG A 78 -10.51 9.63 14.78
N SER A 79 -11.61 9.92 14.10
CA SER A 79 -12.81 10.56 14.65
C SER A 79 -14.00 9.62 14.65
#